data_AF-A0A8K0GT07-F1
#
_entry.id   AF-A0A8K0GT07-F1
#
_cell.length_a   1.000
_cell.length_b   1.000
_cell.length_c   1.000
_cell.angle_alpha   90.00
_cell.angle_beta   90.00
_cell.angle_gamma   90.00
#
_symmetry.space_group_name_H-M   'P 1'
#
loop_
_entity.id
_entity.type
_entity.pdbx_description
1 polymer ?
#
loop_
_entity_poly.entity_id
_entity_poly.type
_entity_poly.pdbx_seq_one_letter_code
_entity_poly.pdbx_strand_id
1 'polypeptide(L)'
;MKKRTREDEGNGAEGSKSINMKYKNKKLKDKQKMRGLSLEAFANAKSKSNHYNPALIKKQREFYKNAKHVTKYRKSLKQQSQQSELSSAIKPYEDENKTANCSKTNRKSNKQFSLRELYEKKHEEEEKKRMEREAIIQAKKEEREKANAQRKATRQMRFKKTRSGQPVMKYRIEHLLESLQGAPRNTADTTH
;
A
#
# COMPACT_ATOMS: atom_id res chain seq x y z
N MET A 1 1.85 54.99 -40.66
CA MET A 1 0.40 55.28 -40.55
C MET A 1 -0.38 54.28 -41.37
N LYS A 2 -1.56 53.94 -40.86
CA LYS A 2 -2.47 52.83 -41.18
C LYS A 2 -3.06 52.93 -42.60
N LYS A 3 -3.08 51.83 -43.36
CA LYS A 3 -3.99 51.64 -44.51
C LYS A 3 -4.97 50.49 -44.21
N ARG A 4 -6.25 50.77 -44.49
CA ARG A 4 -7.49 49.98 -44.31
C ARG A 4 -7.58 48.92 -45.46
N THR A 5 -8.33 47.82 -45.39
CA THR A 5 -9.81 47.75 -45.48
C THR A 5 -10.35 46.30 -45.42
N ARG A 6 -11.59 46.17 -44.89
CA ARG A 6 -12.77 45.35 -45.29
C ARG A 6 -12.68 43.81 -45.32
N GLU A 7 -13.42 43.13 -44.44
CA GLU A 7 -14.83 42.68 -44.52
C GLU A 7 -14.97 41.37 -45.32
N ASP A 8 -15.46 40.33 -44.66
CA ASP A 8 -16.30 39.32 -45.32
C ASP A 8 -17.38 38.85 -44.35
N GLU A 9 -18.62 38.97 -44.79
CA GLU A 9 -19.82 38.51 -44.10
C GLU A 9 -20.08 37.04 -44.44
N GLY A 10 -20.66 36.31 -43.48
CA GLY A 10 -21.10 34.94 -43.70
C GLY A 10 -22.16 34.54 -42.70
N ASN A 11 -23.40 34.96 -42.96
CA ASN A 11 -24.63 34.50 -42.31
C ASN A 11 -24.83 32.98 -42.42
N GLY A 12 -25.47 32.36 -41.42
CA GLY A 12 -25.99 31.00 -41.55
C GLY A 12 -26.48 30.38 -40.23
N ALA A 13 -27.80 30.46 -40.01
CA ALA A 13 -28.51 29.96 -38.83
C ALA A 13 -28.62 28.42 -38.75
N GLU A 14 -28.86 27.97 -37.50
CA GLU A 14 -29.61 26.77 -37.08
C GLU A 14 -29.19 25.35 -37.53
N GLY A 15 -28.88 24.50 -36.54
CA GLY A 15 -28.62 23.08 -36.78
C GLY A 15 -28.31 22.25 -35.53
N SER A 16 -29.27 22.17 -34.62
CA SER A 16 -29.51 21.15 -33.57
C SER A 16 -28.62 19.88 -33.51
N LYS A 17 -28.27 19.51 -32.26
CA LYS A 17 -27.94 18.17 -31.70
C LYS A 17 -26.45 17.78 -31.60
N SER A 18 -25.91 17.85 -30.38
CA SER A 18 -25.30 16.68 -29.72
C SER A 18 -25.07 16.91 -28.21
N ILE A 19 -26.16 17.14 -27.48
CA ILE A 19 -26.20 16.82 -26.05
C ILE A 19 -26.18 15.28 -25.97
N ASN A 20 -25.01 14.67 -25.76
CA ASN A 20 -24.83 13.42 -25.00
C ASN A 20 -23.50 12.73 -25.32
N MET A 21 -22.41 13.14 -24.66
CA MET A 21 -21.23 12.27 -24.49
C MET A 21 -20.57 12.47 -23.11
N LYS A 22 -21.36 12.53 -22.04
CA LYS A 22 -20.85 12.65 -20.65
C LYS A 22 -21.31 11.52 -19.70
N TYR A 23 -21.57 10.30 -20.18
CA TYR A 23 -22.01 9.21 -19.28
C TYR A 23 -21.35 7.84 -19.47
N LYS A 24 -20.24 7.71 -20.22
CA LYS A 24 -19.62 6.38 -20.41
C LYS A 24 -18.35 6.09 -19.59
N ASN A 25 -17.76 7.07 -18.90
CA ASN A 25 -16.48 6.86 -18.19
C ASN A 25 -16.57 6.75 -16.66
N LYS A 26 -17.78 6.74 -16.07
CA LYS A 26 -17.92 6.68 -14.60
C LYS A 26 -17.67 5.27 -14.05
N LYS A 27 -18.05 4.20 -14.78
CA LYS A 27 -17.93 2.80 -14.35
C LYS A 27 -16.49 2.25 -14.30
N LEU A 28 -15.54 2.87 -14.99
CA LEU A 28 -14.12 2.45 -14.94
C LEU A 28 -13.40 2.96 -13.68
N LYS A 29 -13.79 4.12 -13.15
CA LYS A 29 -13.17 4.70 -11.95
C LYS A 29 -13.50 3.92 -10.67
N ASP A 30 -14.71 3.35 -10.59
CA ASP A 30 -15.12 2.55 -9.43
C ASP A 30 -14.44 1.17 -9.40
N LYS A 31 -14.14 0.58 -10.56
CA LYS A 31 -13.34 -0.67 -10.65
C LYS A 31 -11.87 -0.49 -10.31
N GLN A 32 -11.31 0.71 -10.53
CA GLN A 32 -9.93 1.05 -10.16
C GLN A 32 -9.77 1.28 -8.65
N LYS A 33 -10.85 1.56 -7.92
CA LYS A 33 -10.81 1.82 -6.48
C LYS A 33 -10.59 0.55 -5.63
N MET A 34 -10.81 -0.63 -6.22
CA MET A 34 -10.72 -1.93 -5.55
C MET A 34 -9.57 -2.81 -6.06
N ARG A 35 -8.77 -2.31 -7.02
CA ARG A 35 -7.64 -3.06 -7.58
C ARG A 35 -6.40 -2.65 -6.80
N GLY A 36 -5.77 -3.62 -6.12
CA GLY A 36 -4.48 -3.42 -5.45
C GLY A 36 -3.44 -2.84 -6.42
N LEU A 37 -2.34 -2.34 -5.86
CA LEU A 37 -1.22 -1.78 -6.62
C LEU A 37 -0.90 -2.63 -7.85
N SER A 38 -0.72 -1.98 -9.01
CA SER A 38 -0.41 -2.70 -10.25
C SER A 38 0.88 -3.51 -10.07
N LEU A 39 1.01 -4.62 -10.79
CA LEU A 39 2.25 -5.41 -10.79
C LEU A 39 3.46 -4.54 -11.16
N GLU A 40 3.26 -3.59 -12.07
CA GLU A 40 4.22 -2.55 -12.43
C GLU A 40 4.60 -1.66 -11.23
N ALA A 41 3.64 -1.24 -10.40
CA ALA A 41 3.93 -0.48 -9.19
C ALA A 41 4.75 -1.30 -8.17
N PHE A 42 4.48 -2.61 -8.06
CA PHE A 42 5.28 -3.52 -7.23
C PHE A 42 6.69 -3.74 -7.77
N ALA A 43 6.84 -3.89 -9.10
CA ALA A 43 8.13 -3.99 -9.75
C ALA A 43 8.95 -2.70 -9.56
N ASN A 44 8.32 -1.55 -9.81
CA ASN A 44 8.94 -0.22 -9.66
C ASN A 44 9.35 0.10 -8.22
N ALA A 45 8.60 -0.38 -7.22
CA ALA A 45 8.99 -0.24 -5.81
C ALA A 45 10.25 -1.05 -5.43
N LYS A 46 10.56 -2.12 -6.20
CA LYS A 46 11.73 -2.98 -5.97
C LYS A 46 12.89 -2.68 -6.92
N SER A 47 12.64 -2.15 -8.10
CA SER A 47 13.67 -1.70 -9.05
C SER A 47 14.26 -0.39 -8.55
N LYS A 48 15.38 -0.51 -7.84
CA LYS A 48 16.07 0.59 -7.17
C LYS A 48 16.42 1.72 -8.14
N SER A 49 15.79 2.88 -7.96
CA SER A 49 16.46 4.17 -8.10
C SER A 49 16.58 4.74 -6.68
N ASN A 50 17.82 4.90 -6.20
CA ASN A 50 18.17 5.33 -4.84
C ASN A 50 17.84 6.81 -4.59
N HIS A 51 16.58 7.23 -4.76
CA HIS A 51 16.15 8.61 -4.52
C HIS A 51 15.16 8.68 -3.34
N TYR A 52 15.47 7.97 -2.26
CA TYR A 52 14.72 8.09 -1.01
C TYR A 52 15.08 9.41 -0.31
N ASN A 53 14.31 10.46 -0.57
CA ASN A 53 14.42 11.73 0.15
C ASN A 53 13.26 11.85 1.17
N PRO A 54 13.53 11.69 2.47
CA PRO A 54 12.49 11.72 3.50
C PRO A 54 11.75 13.07 3.56
N ALA A 55 12.42 14.18 3.23
CA ALA A 55 11.80 15.50 3.24
C ALA A 55 10.74 15.64 2.13
N LEU A 56 11.01 15.14 0.93
CA LEU A 56 10.04 15.16 -0.18
C LEU A 56 8.83 14.28 0.12
N ILE A 57 9.06 13.08 0.68
CA ILE A 57 7.99 12.16 1.08
C ILE A 57 7.11 12.80 2.17
N LYS A 58 7.72 13.47 3.16
CA LYS A 58 6.98 14.17 4.21
C LYS A 58 6.11 15.29 3.63
N LYS A 59 6.66 16.13 2.75
CA LYS A 59 5.92 17.19 2.05
C LYS A 59 4.73 16.64 1.27
N GLN A 60 4.93 15.56 0.51
CA GLN A 60 3.86 14.93 -0.27
C GLN A 60 2.75 14.38 0.64
N ARG A 61 3.11 13.71 1.75
CA ARG A 61 2.13 13.21 2.74
C ARG A 61 1.31 14.34 3.35
N GLU A 62 1.96 15.42 3.74
CA GLU A 62 1.29 16.60 4.30
C GLU A 62 0.37 17.26 3.28
N PHE A 63 0.81 17.43 2.03
CA PHE A 63 -0.02 17.96 0.95
C PHE A 63 -1.31 17.14 0.76
N TYR A 64 -1.21 15.80 0.74
CA TYR A 64 -2.38 14.93 0.64
C TYR A 64 -3.31 15.03 1.85
N LYS A 65 -2.77 15.11 3.07
CA LYS A 65 -3.57 15.33 4.28
C LYS A 65 -4.33 16.65 4.18
N ASN A 66 -3.64 17.74 3.83
CA ASN A 66 -4.23 19.06 3.73
C ASN A 66 -5.31 19.11 2.65
N ALA A 67 -5.07 18.54 1.47
CA ALA A 67 -6.08 18.43 0.40
C ALA A 67 -7.32 17.66 0.85
N LYS A 68 -7.16 16.61 1.66
CA LYS A 68 -8.28 15.86 2.26
C LYS A 68 -9.07 16.74 3.25
N HIS A 69 -8.40 17.51 4.09
CA HIS A 69 -9.04 18.44 5.03
C HIS A 69 -9.81 19.54 4.30
N VAL A 70 -9.22 20.18 3.29
CA VAL A 70 -9.89 21.17 2.45
C VAL A 70 -11.12 20.58 1.75
N THR A 71 -10.99 19.37 1.18
CA THR A 71 -12.12 18.70 0.53
C THR A 71 -13.23 18.38 1.53
N LYS A 72 -12.88 17.93 2.75
CA LYS A 72 -13.85 17.67 3.82
C LYS A 72 -14.58 18.96 4.23
N TYR A 73 -13.85 20.04 4.43
CA TYR A 73 -14.41 21.36 4.78
C TYR A 73 -15.33 21.91 3.69
N ARG A 74 -14.89 21.86 2.43
CA ARG A 74 -15.74 22.29 1.29
C ARG A 74 -17.01 21.46 1.17
N LYS A 75 -17.00 20.19 1.58
CA LYS A 75 -18.21 19.34 1.63
C LYS A 75 -19.12 19.72 2.78
N SER A 76 -18.60 19.96 3.99
CA SER A 76 -19.43 20.38 5.12
C SER A 76 -20.08 21.74 4.87
N LEU A 77 -19.37 22.70 4.27
CA LEU A 77 -19.97 23.99 3.88
C LEU A 77 -21.14 23.82 2.90
N LYS A 78 -21.02 22.92 1.92
CA LYS A 78 -22.12 22.61 0.99
C LYS A 78 -23.31 21.94 1.67
N GLN A 79 -23.07 21.09 2.67
CA GLN A 79 -24.15 20.48 3.45
C GLN A 79 -24.87 21.53 4.29
N GLN A 80 -24.13 22.44 4.92
CA GLN A 80 -24.70 23.52 5.70
C GLN A 80 -25.49 24.50 4.81
N SER A 81 -24.98 24.85 3.63
CA SER A 81 -25.73 25.73 2.69
C SER A 81 -27.01 25.06 2.19
N GLN A 82 -26.98 23.75 1.91
CA GLN A 82 -28.19 23.00 1.54
C GLN A 82 -29.18 22.89 2.70
N GLN A 83 -28.70 22.71 3.93
CA GLN A 83 -29.54 22.71 5.12
C GLN A 83 -30.12 24.09 5.40
N SER A 84 -29.39 25.19 5.18
CA SER A 84 -29.96 26.54 5.31
C SER A 84 -30.98 26.85 4.23
N GLU A 85 -30.75 26.43 2.97
CA GLU A 85 -31.71 26.59 1.89
C GLU A 85 -32.99 25.77 2.11
N LEU A 86 -32.87 24.54 2.62
CA LEU A 86 -34.02 23.70 2.99
C LEU A 86 -34.72 24.19 4.28
N SER A 87 -33.98 24.69 5.25
CA SER A 87 -34.50 25.21 6.52
C SER A 87 -35.23 26.55 6.36
N SER A 88 -34.92 27.34 5.32
CA SER A 88 -35.66 28.55 5.01
C SER A 88 -36.95 28.29 4.20
N ALA A 89 -37.13 27.07 3.66
CA ALA A 89 -38.25 26.73 2.77
C ALA A 89 -39.36 25.87 3.40
N ILE A 90 -39.24 25.42 4.66
CA ILE A 90 -40.21 24.51 5.28
C ILE A 90 -40.94 25.20 6.44
N LYS A 91 -42.16 25.68 6.17
CA LYS A 91 -43.24 25.78 7.18
C LYS A 91 -43.72 24.36 7.51
N PRO A 92 -44.07 24.04 8.77
CA PRO A 92 -44.60 22.73 9.10
C PRO A 92 -46.09 22.68 8.76
N TYR A 93 -46.50 21.67 7.99
CA TYR A 93 -47.88 21.24 7.89
C TYR A 93 -47.89 19.70 7.99
N GLU A 94 -48.35 19.21 9.14
CA GLU A 94 -48.74 17.82 9.36
C GLU A 94 -50.06 17.60 8.61
N ASP A 95 -50.12 16.62 7.71
CA ASP A 95 -51.39 15.96 7.36
C ASP A 95 -51.14 14.58 6.73
N GLU A 96 -52.12 13.72 6.95
CA GLU A 96 -52.07 12.27 6.95
C GLU A 96 -52.13 11.62 5.54
N ASN A 97 -51.82 10.31 5.53
CA ASN A 97 -52.43 9.29 4.66
C ASN A 97 -52.17 9.33 3.13
N LYS A 98 -51.37 8.37 2.60
CA LYS A 98 -51.84 7.24 1.74
C LYS A 98 -50.74 6.50 0.95
N THR A 99 -50.98 5.18 0.87
CA THR A 99 -50.78 4.25 -0.27
C THR A 99 -49.40 3.68 -0.62
N ALA A 100 -49.28 2.38 -0.30
CA ALA A 100 -49.11 1.27 -1.25
C ALA A 100 -47.94 1.32 -2.26
N ASN A 101 -46.92 0.48 -2.01
CA ASN A 101 -46.59 -0.67 -2.86
C ASN A 101 -45.24 -1.27 -2.42
N CYS A 102 -45.28 -2.24 -1.51
CA CYS A 102 -44.10 -3.05 -1.19
C CYS A 102 -43.95 -4.13 -2.26
N SER A 103 -43.09 -3.86 -3.25
CA SER A 103 -42.71 -4.83 -4.25
C SER A 103 -41.89 -5.96 -3.60
N LYS A 104 -42.55 -7.09 -3.41
CA LYS A 104 -41.90 -8.39 -3.18
C LYS A 104 -41.11 -8.74 -4.44
N THR A 105 -39.79 -8.89 -4.33
CA THR A 105 -39.02 -9.96 -4.99
C THR A 105 -37.52 -9.83 -4.73
N ASN A 106 -36.96 -10.95 -4.27
CA ASN A 106 -35.56 -11.41 -4.30
C ASN A 106 -35.04 -11.85 -2.94
N ARG A 107 -35.68 -12.89 -2.39
CA ARG A 107 -35.03 -13.77 -1.40
C ARG A 107 -34.03 -14.65 -2.16
N LYS A 108 -32.83 -14.13 -2.42
CA LYS A 108 -31.65 -15.00 -2.54
C LYS A 108 -31.33 -15.45 -1.13
N SER A 109 -31.66 -16.70 -0.81
CA SER A 109 -31.29 -17.35 0.45
C SER A 109 -29.78 -17.52 0.49
N ASN A 110 -29.05 -16.43 0.75
CA ASN A 110 -27.74 -16.54 1.35
C ASN A 110 -27.98 -17.15 2.72
N LYS A 111 -27.44 -18.35 2.95
CA LYS A 111 -27.35 -18.97 4.28
C LYS A 111 -26.91 -17.87 5.24
N GLN A 112 -27.83 -17.43 6.08
CA GLN A 112 -27.58 -16.40 7.08
C GLN A 112 -26.74 -17.09 8.15
N PHE A 113 -25.42 -17.18 7.92
CA PHE A 113 -24.49 -17.39 9.01
C PHE A 113 -24.79 -16.31 10.04
N SER A 114 -25.01 -16.71 11.30
CA SER A 114 -25.28 -15.73 12.34
C SER A 114 -24.13 -14.73 12.36
N LEU A 115 -24.42 -13.46 12.64
CA LEU A 115 -23.40 -12.40 12.70
C LEU A 115 -22.23 -12.80 13.64
N ARG A 116 -22.56 -13.63 14.64
CA ARG A 116 -21.67 -14.25 15.61
C ARG A 116 -20.72 -15.27 14.97
N GLU A 117 -21.22 -16.20 14.17
CA GLU A 117 -20.38 -17.20 13.46
C GLU A 117 -19.40 -16.56 12.48
N LEU A 118 -19.78 -15.48 11.81
CA LEU A 118 -18.88 -14.71 10.94
C LEU A 118 -17.74 -14.04 11.73
N TYR A 119 -18.05 -13.58 12.94
CA TYR A 119 -17.07 -12.95 13.81
C TYR A 119 -16.08 -13.97 14.38
N GLU A 120 -16.60 -15.09 14.88
CA GLU A 120 -15.81 -16.21 15.42
C GLU A 120 -14.86 -16.77 14.35
N LYS A 121 -15.36 -17.07 13.14
CA LYS A 121 -14.51 -17.55 12.03
C LYS A 121 -13.39 -16.59 11.66
N LYS A 122 -13.68 -15.29 11.62
CA LYS A 122 -12.67 -14.27 11.29
C LYS A 122 -11.59 -14.19 12.37
N HIS A 123 -11.98 -14.31 13.64
CA HIS A 123 -11.05 -14.28 14.76
C HIS A 123 -10.15 -15.53 14.76
N GLU A 124 -10.72 -16.71 14.54
CA GLU A 124 -9.98 -17.97 14.45
C GLU A 124 -8.97 -17.96 13.30
N GLU A 125 -9.33 -17.43 12.14
CA GLU A 125 -8.40 -17.30 11.02
C GLU A 125 -7.27 -16.30 11.30
N GLU A 126 -7.54 -15.22 12.03
CA GLU A 126 -6.52 -14.25 12.40
C GLU A 126 -5.54 -14.82 13.42
N GLU A 127 -6.04 -15.53 14.43
CA GLU A 127 -5.22 -16.20 15.45
C GLU A 127 -4.35 -17.31 14.83
N LYS A 128 -4.89 -18.11 13.89
CA LYS A 128 -4.08 -19.10 13.15
C LYS A 128 -2.94 -18.43 12.37
N LYS A 129 -3.23 -17.32 11.67
CA LYS A 129 -2.21 -16.55 10.94
C LYS A 129 -1.16 -15.94 11.87
N ARG A 130 -1.54 -15.56 13.09
CA ARG A 130 -0.58 -15.09 14.12
C ARG A 130 0.33 -16.23 14.57
N MET A 131 -0.23 -17.38 14.91
CA MET A 131 0.54 -18.55 15.32
C MET A 131 1.51 -19.04 14.23
N GLU A 132 1.08 -19.10 12.97
CA GLU A 132 1.96 -19.47 11.85
C GLU A 132 3.14 -18.49 11.69
N ARG A 133 2.88 -17.18 11.82
CA ARG A 133 3.93 -16.15 11.74
C ARG A 133 4.89 -16.25 12.91
N GLU A 134 4.38 -16.45 14.11
CA GLU A 134 5.20 -16.61 15.32
C GLU A 134 6.08 -17.85 15.23
N ALA A 135 5.55 -18.96 14.73
CA ALA A 135 6.34 -20.17 14.49
C ALA A 135 7.49 -19.94 13.51
N ILE A 136 7.24 -19.23 12.40
CA ILE A 136 8.29 -18.88 11.42
C ILE A 136 9.35 -17.96 12.04
N ILE A 137 8.93 -17.01 12.87
CA ILE A 137 9.85 -16.08 13.55
C ILE A 137 10.70 -16.83 14.57
N GLN A 138 10.11 -17.74 15.35
CA GLN A 138 10.81 -18.56 16.32
C GLN A 138 11.84 -19.48 15.65
N ALA A 139 11.45 -20.18 14.58
CA ALA A 139 12.36 -21.04 13.82
C ALA A 139 13.57 -20.25 13.27
N LYS A 140 13.33 -19.06 12.69
CA LYS A 140 14.40 -18.18 12.23
C LYS A 140 15.28 -17.65 13.36
N LYS A 141 14.70 -17.40 14.53
CA LYS A 141 15.44 -16.93 15.71
C LYS A 141 16.35 -18.03 16.23
N GLU A 142 15.85 -19.26 16.34
CA GLU A 142 16.62 -20.41 16.78
C GLU A 142 17.78 -20.73 15.82
N GLU A 143 17.53 -20.68 14.50
CA GLU A 143 18.58 -20.85 13.50
C GLU A 143 19.69 -19.80 13.65
N ARG A 144 19.30 -18.52 13.81
CA ARG A 144 20.26 -17.42 14.05
C ARG A 144 21.03 -17.59 15.35
N GLU A 145 20.37 -18.05 16.41
CA GLU A 145 21.01 -18.28 17.71
C GLU A 145 22.03 -19.42 17.62
N LYS A 146 21.69 -20.52 16.93
CA LYS A 146 22.63 -21.63 16.66
C LYS A 146 23.85 -21.16 15.87
N ALA A 147 23.64 -20.44 14.76
CA ALA A 147 24.74 -19.89 13.95
C ALA A 147 25.61 -18.90 14.75
N ASN A 148 24.99 -18.04 15.57
CA ASN A 148 25.71 -17.12 16.44
C ASN A 148 26.47 -17.84 17.57
N ALA A 149 25.91 -18.89 18.15
CA ALA A 149 26.56 -19.70 19.16
C ALA A 149 27.81 -20.38 18.57
N GLN A 150 27.70 -20.97 17.38
CA GLN A 150 28.84 -21.53 16.65
C GLN A 150 29.91 -20.47 16.38
N ARG A 151 29.52 -19.30 15.85
CA ARG A 151 30.44 -18.17 15.61
C ARG A 151 31.14 -17.70 16.88
N LYS A 152 30.42 -17.62 18.00
CA LYS A 152 31.00 -17.22 19.30
C LYS A 152 31.98 -18.27 19.81
N ALA A 153 31.63 -19.56 19.70
CA ALA A 153 32.50 -20.66 20.13
C ALA A 153 33.80 -20.69 19.32
N THR A 154 33.72 -20.65 17.98
CA THR A 154 34.90 -20.59 17.11
C THR A 154 35.73 -19.34 17.39
N ARG A 155 35.09 -18.18 17.58
CA ARG A 155 35.76 -16.94 17.96
C ARG A 155 36.50 -17.07 19.30
N GLN A 156 35.86 -17.63 20.33
CA GLN A 156 36.48 -17.83 21.64
C GLN A 156 37.73 -18.70 21.51
N MET A 157 37.65 -19.82 20.78
CA MET A 157 38.80 -20.71 20.56
C MET A 157 39.95 -20.02 19.83
N ARG A 158 39.64 -19.24 18.78
CA ARG A 158 40.64 -18.45 18.02
C ARG A 158 41.36 -17.40 18.87
N PHE A 159 40.70 -16.85 19.88
CA PHE A 159 41.27 -15.85 20.79
C PHE A 159 41.82 -16.44 22.10
N LYS A 160 41.81 -17.77 22.29
CA LYS A 160 42.44 -18.38 23.46
C LYS A 160 43.94 -18.09 23.47
N LYS A 161 44.44 -17.72 24.64
CA LYS A 161 45.86 -17.40 24.88
C LYS A 161 46.47 -18.37 25.89
N THR A 162 47.77 -18.61 25.76
CA THR A 162 48.60 -19.32 26.74
C THR A 162 48.87 -18.41 27.94
N ARG A 163 49.50 -18.96 29.00
CA ARG A 163 49.91 -18.21 30.19
C ARG A 163 50.83 -17.01 29.87
N SER A 164 51.61 -17.08 28.79
CA SER A 164 52.47 -15.99 28.31
C SER A 164 51.75 -15.00 27.37
N GLY A 165 50.45 -15.17 27.11
CA GLY A 165 49.65 -14.27 26.27
C GLY A 165 49.70 -14.56 24.77
N GLN A 166 50.48 -15.55 24.32
CA GLN A 166 50.51 -15.99 22.93
C GLN A 166 49.23 -16.75 22.55
N PRO A 167 48.75 -16.69 21.30
CA PRO A 167 47.61 -17.48 20.88
C PRO A 167 47.91 -18.99 21.01
N VAL A 168 46.93 -19.76 21.48
CA VAL A 168 47.08 -21.22 21.58
C VAL A 168 47.21 -21.80 20.17
N MET A 169 48.38 -22.37 19.87
CA MET A 169 48.75 -22.79 18.50
C MET A 169 47.79 -23.83 17.90
N LYS A 170 47.24 -24.75 18.71
CA LYS A 170 46.25 -25.74 18.26
C LYS A 170 45.09 -25.06 17.50
N TYR A 171 44.39 -24.13 18.14
CA TYR A 171 43.24 -23.46 17.54
C TYR A 171 43.62 -22.47 16.44
N ARG A 172 44.85 -21.91 16.49
CA ARG A 172 45.34 -21.01 15.45
C ARG A 172 45.61 -21.77 14.15
N ILE A 173 46.27 -22.92 14.24
CA ILE A 173 46.57 -23.79 13.09
C ILE A 173 45.28 -24.32 12.48
N GLU A 174 44.34 -24.82 13.30
CA GLU A 174 43.01 -25.27 12.83
C GLU A 174 42.30 -24.19 12.00
N HIS A 175 42.29 -22.93 12.49
CA HIS A 175 41.68 -21.82 11.76
C HIS A 175 42.40 -21.47 10.44
N LEU A 176 43.74 -21.52 10.44
CA LEU A 176 44.51 -21.28 9.21
C LEU A 176 44.19 -22.35 8.16
N LEU A 177 44.13 -23.62 8.55
CA LEU A 177 43.75 -24.72 7.67
C LEU A 177 42.33 -24.58 7.14
N GLU A 178 41.36 -24.25 8.00
CA GLU A 178 39.96 -23.96 7.62
C GLU A 178 39.89 -22.81 6.60
N SER A 179 40.68 -21.75 6.81
CA SER A 179 40.71 -20.59 5.91
C SER A 179 41.33 -20.91 4.55
N LEU A 180 42.35 -21.78 4.51
CA LEU A 180 42.97 -22.24 3.27
C LEU A 180 42.08 -23.20 2.48
N GLN A 181 41.32 -24.06 3.16
CA GLN A 181 40.37 -24.97 2.52
C GLN A 181 39.12 -24.27 1.99
N GLY A 182 38.66 -23.22 2.68
CA GLY A 182 37.48 -22.43 2.29
C GLY A 182 37.78 -21.30 1.29
N ALA A 183 39.05 -20.96 1.07
CA ALA A 183 39.43 -20.01 0.04
C ALA A 183 39.23 -20.64 -1.35
N PRO A 184 38.48 -20.02 -2.28
CA PRO A 184 38.51 -20.46 -3.67
C PRO A 184 39.96 -20.39 -4.12
N ARG A 185 40.47 -21.48 -4.71
CA ARG A 185 41.80 -21.49 -5.32
C ARG A 185 41.83 -20.33 -6.30
N ASN A 186 42.50 -19.23 -5.96
CA ASN A 186 42.78 -18.18 -6.90
C ASN A 186 43.69 -18.83 -7.95
N THR A 187 43.10 -19.21 -9.08
CA THR A 187 43.79 -19.72 -10.26
C THR A 187 44.62 -18.58 -10.84
N ALA A 188 45.76 -18.31 -10.23
CA ALA A 188 46.79 -17.45 -10.76
C ALA A 188 47.90 -18.36 -11.31
N ASP A 189 47.64 -18.92 -12.48
CA ASP A 189 48.53 -19.73 -13.32
C ASP A 189 47.92 -19.62 -14.73
N THR A 190 48.59 -19.28 -15.83
CA THR A 190 50.01 -19.06 -16.16
C THR A 190 49.98 -18.35 -17.52
N THR A 191 50.59 -17.17 -17.67
CA THR A 191 50.96 -16.63 -18.98
C THR A 191 52.47 -16.71 -19.08
N HIS A 192 52.96 -17.71 -19.80
CA HIS A 192 54.29 -17.75 -20.40
C HIS A 192 54.15 -17.53 -21.89
#